data_AF-A0AAW1G9L5-F1
#
_entry.id   AF-A0AAW1G9L5-F1
#
_cell.length_a   1.000
_cell.length_b   1.000
_cell.length_c   1.000
_cell.angle_alpha   90.00
_cell.angle_beta   90.00
_cell.angle_gamma   90.00
#
_symmetry.space_group_name_H-M   'P 1'
#
loop_
_entity.id
_entity.type
_entity.pdbx_description
1 polymer ?
#
loop_
_entity_poly.entity_id
_entity_poly.type
_entity_poly.pdbx_seq_one_letter_code
_entity_poly.pdbx_strand_id
1 'polypeptide(L)'
;RKAGCTVSSTSRNVDVDMGDMYHKGDSFVGALGNEVSFTIDAYCHNTNVNIAFEADTDNNYPSVFTNPRGDGYAENVGVQIKKDNTIVTPGVPFYLETRDISQWTGNKINYSFSAQLFALAGAKVPGVIDIPVTFIFSYDNRF
;
A
#
# COMPACT_ATOMS: atom_id res chain seq x y z
N ARG A 1 -7.31 -14.20 27.01
CA ARG A 1 -6.20 -13.69 26.17
C ARG A 1 -6.83 -12.78 25.12
N LYS A 2 -6.33 -11.55 24.90
CA LYS A 2 -6.88 -10.68 23.87
C LYS A 2 -6.58 -11.31 22.50
N ALA A 3 -7.63 -11.65 21.75
CA ALA A 3 -7.53 -11.96 20.33
C ALA A 3 -7.07 -10.68 19.61
N GLY A 4 -6.16 -10.79 18.65
CA GLY A 4 -5.62 -9.63 17.97
C GLY A 4 -4.29 -9.92 17.28
N CYS A 5 -3.86 -8.98 16.45
CA CYS A 5 -2.52 -8.97 15.86
C CYS A 5 -1.66 -7.84 16.43
N THR A 6 -0.35 -8.04 16.41
CA THR A 6 0.65 -7.00 16.63
C THR A 6 1.50 -6.88 15.37
N VAL A 7 1.50 -5.71 14.75
CA VAL A 7 2.40 -5.41 13.61
C VAL A 7 3.84 -5.40 14.11
N SER A 8 4.73 -6.08 13.37
CA SER A 8 6.18 -6.13 13.64
C SER A 8 6.75 -4.71 13.70
N SER A 9 7.74 -4.47 14.57
CA SER A 9 8.41 -3.17 14.64
C SER A 9 9.02 -2.75 13.30
N THR A 10 9.55 -3.70 12.53
CA THR A 10 10.12 -3.50 11.19
C THR A 10 9.07 -3.15 10.13
N SER A 11 7.79 -3.36 10.41
CA SER A 11 6.69 -3.04 9.51
C SER A 11 5.84 -1.87 10.00
N ARG A 12 6.21 -1.22 11.12
CA ARG A 12 5.55 0.01 11.58
C ARG A 12 5.87 1.21 10.71
N ASN A 13 7.06 1.21 10.12
CA ASN A 13 7.45 2.15 9.09
C ASN A 13 8.12 1.36 7.96
N VAL A 14 7.49 1.36 6.78
CA VAL A 14 7.96 0.62 5.60
C VAL A 14 8.25 1.65 4.52
N ASP A 15 9.54 1.81 4.21
CA ASP A 15 9.98 2.64 3.10
C ASP A 15 10.09 1.77 1.85
N VAL A 16 9.37 2.13 0.79
CA VAL A 16 9.37 1.42 -0.49
C VAL A 16 10.07 2.30 -1.52
N ASP A 17 11.29 1.89 -1.91
CA ASP A 17 12.04 2.59 -2.96
C ASP A 17 11.45 2.26 -4.34
N MET A 18 10.78 3.23 -4.93
CA MET A 18 10.13 3.13 -6.23
C MET A 18 11.11 3.31 -7.40
N GLY A 19 12.34 3.76 -7.12
CA GLY A 19 13.30 4.19 -8.13
C GLY A 19 12.83 5.42 -8.93
N ASP A 20 13.47 5.65 -10.06
CA ASP A 20 13.19 6.78 -10.94
C ASP A 20 12.16 6.43 -12.02
N MET A 21 11.24 7.36 -12.31
CA MET A 21 10.39 7.31 -13.51
C MET A 21 10.98 8.20 -14.60
N TYR A 22 11.52 7.60 -15.66
CA TYR A 22 12.16 8.37 -16.73
C TYR A 22 11.15 8.81 -17.80
N HIS A 23 10.91 10.13 -17.88
CA HIS A 23 9.86 10.80 -18.65
C HIS A 23 9.91 10.73 -20.20
N LYS A 24 10.72 9.88 -20.85
CA LYS A 24 10.80 9.91 -22.34
C LYS A 24 9.71 9.11 -23.07
N GLY A 25 8.89 8.30 -22.39
CA GLY A 25 7.87 7.45 -23.02
C GLY A 25 6.51 7.38 -22.33
N ASP A 26 6.41 7.80 -21.06
CA ASP A 26 5.19 7.67 -20.24
C ASP A 26 4.21 8.84 -20.44
N SER A 27 4.10 9.31 -21.69
CA SER A 27 3.32 10.50 -22.05
C SER A 27 1.81 10.23 -22.09
N PHE A 28 1.36 9.00 -21.88
CA PHE A 28 -0.05 8.65 -21.86
C PHE A 28 -0.52 8.32 -20.44
N VAL A 29 -1.77 8.68 -20.16
CA VAL A 29 -2.40 8.45 -18.86
C VAL A 29 -2.56 6.95 -18.63
N GLY A 30 -2.21 6.48 -17.44
CA GLY A 30 -2.23 5.07 -17.08
C GLY A 30 -0.96 4.28 -17.43
N ALA A 31 0.09 4.94 -17.94
CA ALA A 31 1.40 4.32 -18.01
C ALA A 31 1.87 3.89 -16.61
N LEU A 32 2.51 2.72 -16.55
CA LEU A 32 2.93 2.08 -15.31
C LEU A 32 4.46 2.04 -15.23
N GLY A 33 5.00 2.36 -14.06
CA GLY A 33 6.41 2.13 -13.73
C GLY A 33 6.68 0.67 -13.39
N ASN A 34 7.92 0.40 -12.98
CA ASN A 34 8.29 -0.91 -12.46
C ASN A 34 7.51 -1.24 -11.18
N GLU A 35 7.16 -2.51 -11.03
CA GLU A 35 6.50 -3.01 -9.82
C GLU A 35 7.54 -3.38 -8.76
N VAL A 36 7.36 -2.86 -7.55
CA VAL A 36 8.24 -3.08 -6.40
C VAL A 36 7.45 -3.79 -5.30
N SER A 37 7.96 -4.93 -4.83
CA SER A 37 7.31 -5.70 -3.77
C SER A 37 7.71 -5.20 -2.37
N PHE A 38 6.76 -5.23 -1.44
CA PHE A 38 7.00 -4.97 -0.03
C PHE A 38 6.15 -5.88 0.86
N THR A 39 6.51 -5.99 2.14
CA THR A 39 5.82 -6.89 3.08
C THR A 39 5.45 -6.18 4.37
N ILE A 40 4.24 -6.44 4.87
CA ILE A 40 3.80 -6.04 6.20
C ILE A 40 3.73 -7.30 7.07
N ASP A 41 4.52 -7.30 8.14
CA ASP A 41 4.65 -8.44 9.04
C ASP A 41 3.79 -8.26 10.29
N ALA A 42 3.05 -9.29 10.70
CA ALA A 42 2.27 -9.26 11.93
C ALA A 42 2.29 -10.59 12.69
N TYR A 43 2.13 -10.50 14.01
CA TYR A 43 1.96 -11.62 14.91
C TYR A 43 0.51 -11.68 15.36
N CYS A 44 -0.23 -12.70 14.94
CA CYS A 44 -1.67 -12.80 15.18
C CYS A 44 -2.00 -13.95 16.13
N HIS A 45 -3.06 -13.79 16.92
CA HIS A 45 -3.61 -14.85 17.77
C HIS A 45 -5.12 -14.98 17.54
N ASN A 46 -5.52 -16.08 16.90
CA ASN A 46 -6.92 -16.50 16.70
C ASN A 46 -7.85 -15.29 16.50
N THR A 47 -7.67 -14.55 15.41
CA THR A 47 -8.50 -13.39 15.06
C THR A 47 -8.55 -13.25 13.55
N ASN A 48 -9.69 -12.76 13.04
CA ASN A 48 -9.78 -12.37 11.65
C ASN A 48 -9.29 -10.94 11.50
N VAL A 49 -8.37 -10.72 10.56
CA VAL A 49 -7.74 -9.42 10.34
C VAL A 49 -7.98 -8.94 8.92
N ASN A 50 -8.37 -7.68 8.80
CA ASN A 50 -8.46 -6.96 7.54
C ASN A 50 -7.44 -5.84 7.53
N ILE A 51 -6.95 -5.49 6.34
CA ILE A 51 -6.08 -4.34 6.13
C ILE A 51 -6.70 -3.36 5.14
N ALA A 52 -6.69 -2.08 5.47
CA ALA A 52 -6.99 -1.00 4.53
C ALA A 52 -5.78 -0.08 4.42
N PHE A 53 -5.68 0.65 3.30
CA PHE A 53 -4.67 1.69 3.10
C PHE A 53 -5.37 3.03 2.93
N GLU A 54 -4.81 4.11 3.48
CA GLU A 54 -5.39 5.45 3.44
C GLU A 54 -4.30 6.49 3.17
N ALA A 55 -4.56 7.36 2.22
CA ALA A 55 -3.85 8.61 1.96
C ALA A 55 -4.68 9.48 1.00
N ASP A 56 -4.18 10.66 0.64
CA ASP A 56 -4.74 11.47 -0.43
C ASP A 56 -4.63 10.74 -1.78
N THR A 57 -5.67 10.87 -2.60
CA THR A 57 -5.74 10.25 -3.92
C THR A 57 -6.12 11.24 -5.02
N ASP A 58 -5.92 10.81 -6.26
CA ASP A 58 -6.38 11.55 -7.42
C ASP A 58 -7.90 11.40 -7.59
N ASN A 59 -8.57 12.51 -7.92
CA ASN A 59 -10.03 12.55 -8.07
C ASN A 59 -10.55 11.70 -9.24
N ASN A 60 -9.78 11.56 -10.31
CA ASN A 60 -10.15 10.77 -11.48
C ASN A 60 -9.68 9.32 -11.36
N TYR A 61 -8.65 9.08 -10.55
CA TYR A 61 -8.07 7.77 -10.28
C TYR A 61 -8.06 7.51 -8.77
N PRO A 62 -9.22 7.21 -8.15
CA PRO A 62 -9.35 7.12 -6.70
C PRO A 62 -8.56 5.97 -6.06
N SER A 63 -8.01 5.05 -6.85
CA SER A 63 -7.10 3.98 -6.40
C SER A 63 -5.61 4.34 -6.50
N VAL A 64 -5.28 5.57 -6.92
CA VAL A 64 -3.91 6.07 -7.05
C VAL A 64 -3.64 7.06 -5.93
N PHE A 65 -2.70 6.70 -5.05
CA PHE A 65 -2.22 7.58 -3.99
C PHE A 65 -1.33 8.67 -4.57
N THR A 66 -1.43 9.90 -4.06
CA THR A 66 -0.78 11.08 -4.65
C THR A 66 0.17 11.77 -3.68
N ASN A 67 1.20 12.41 -4.23
CA ASN A 67 2.10 13.29 -3.48
C ASN A 67 1.35 14.42 -2.77
N PRO A 68 1.93 14.95 -1.67
CA PRO A 68 1.62 16.30 -1.22
C PRO A 68 1.77 17.31 -2.37
N ARG A 69 0.94 18.34 -2.39
CA ARG A 69 1.05 19.42 -3.37
C ARG A 69 2.06 20.47 -2.92
N GLY A 70 2.85 21.00 -3.86
CA GLY A 70 3.73 22.14 -3.63
C GLY A 70 5.09 22.00 -4.31
N ASP A 71 5.92 23.02 -4.13
CA ASP A 71 7.24 23.12 -4.75
C ASP A 71 8.12 21.91 -4.39
N GLY A 72 8.74 21.31 -5.40
CA GLY A 72 9.67 20.19 -5.25
C GLY A 72 9.05 18.81 -5.34
N TYR A 73 7.71 18.68 -5.29
CA TYR A 73 7.02 17.41 -5.53
C TYR A 73 6.68 17.22 -7.01
N ALA A 74 6.76 15.98 -7.48
CA ALA A 74 6.34 15.65 -8.83
C ALA A 74 4.81 15.78 -8.97
N GLU A 75 4.36 16.28 -10.11
CA GLU A 75 2.93 16.39 -10.44
C GLU A 75 2.49 15.39 -11.49
N ASN A 76 1.21 15.03 -11.42
CA ASN A 76 0.54 14.15 -12.37
C ASN A 76 1.16 12.75 -12.43
N VAL A 77 1.69 12.28 -11.31
CA VAL A 77 2.16 10.93 -11.05
C VAL A 77 1.68 10.53 -9.65
N GLY A 78 1.40 9.25 -9.46
CA GLY A 78 1.07 8.69 -8.15
C GLY A 78 1.52 7.25 -8.02
N VAL A 79 1.10 6.60 -6.94
CA VAL A 79 1.41 5.19 -6.66
C VAL A 79 0.13 4.38 -6.62
N GLN A 80 0.14 3.23 -7.28
CA GLN A 80 -0.86 2.18 -7.09
C GLN A 80 -0.28 1.08 -6.21
N ILE A 81 -1.05 0.64 -5.22
CA ILE A 81 -0.73 -0.54 -4.42
C ILE A 81 -1.59 -1.71 -4.90
N LYS A 82 -1.02 -2.91 -4.93
CA LYS A 82 -1.72 -4.16 -5.23
C LYS A 82 -1.52 -5.18 -4.12
N LYS A 83 -2.52 -6.04 -3.97
CA LYS A 83 -2.45 -7.29 -3.24
C LYS A 83 -2.94 -8.42 -4.15
N ASP A 84 -2.12 -9.45 -4.35
CA ASP A 84 -2.46 -10.62 -5.19
C ASP A 84 -3.00 -10.21 -6.57
N ASN A 85 -2.32 -9.26 -7.22
CA ASN A 85 -2.69 -8.64 -8.50
C ASN A 85 -4.02 -7.85 -8.50
N THR A 86 -4.66 -7.68 -7.35
CA THR A 86 -5.84 -6.82 -7.16
C THR A 86 -5.42 -5.44 -6.71
N ILE A 87 -5.92 -4.40 -7.38
CA ILE A 87 -5.63 -3.00 -7.02
C ILE A 87 -6.28 -2.68 -5.67
N VAL A 88 -5.48 -2.11 -4.76
CA VAL A 88 -5.95 -1.58 -3.49
C VAL A 88 -6.69 -0.28 -3.73
N THR A 89 -7.93 -0.20 -3.25
CA THR A 89 -8.68 1.05 -3.19
C THR A 89 -8.57 1.63 -1.78
N PRO A 90 -8.20 2.92 -1.62
CA PRO A 90 -8.10 3.55 -0.32
C PRO A 90 -9.38 3.38 0.51
N GLY A 91 -9.22 3.11 1.80
CA GLY A 91 -10.32 2.88 2.75
C GLY A 91 -11.09 1.58 2.55
N VAL A 92 -10.87 0.83 1.46
CA VAL A 92 -11.53 -0.45 1.20
C VAL A 92 -10.72 -1.58 1.83
N PRO A 93 -11.26 -2.32 2.82
CA PRO A 93 -10.52 -3.37 3.49
C PRO A 93 -10.32 -4.60 2.60
N PHE A 94 -9.12 -5.18 2.67
CA PHE A 94 -8.82 -6.52 2.18
C PHE A 94 -8.84 -7.51 3.33
N TYR A 95 -9.56 -8.61 3.14
CA TYR A 95 -9.45 -9.74 4.04
C TYR A 95 -8.07 -10.35 3.90
N LEU A 96 -7.34 -10.41 5.01
CA LEU A 96 -6.08 -11.12 5.06
C LEU A 96 -6.37 -12.57 5.43
N GLU A 97 -5.80 -13.51 4.69
CA GLU A 97 -5.96 -14.93 5.00
C GLU A 97 -5.59 -15.18 6.46
N THR A 98 -6.56 -15.71 7.20
CA THR A 98 -6.38 -16.13 8.57
C THR A 98 -5.96 -17.59 8.52
N ARG A 99 -4.66 -17.83 8.60
CA ARG A 99 -4.19 -19.18 8.87
C ARG A 99 -4.68 -19.55 10.26
N ASP A 100 -5.21 -20.75 10.47
CA ASP A 100 -5.60 -21.22 11.79
C ASP A 100 -4.36 -21.29 12.69
N ILE A 101 -4.19 -20.28 13.54
CA ILE A 101 -2.99 -20.06 14.35
C ILE A 101 -3.05 -20.87 15.65
N SER A 102 -4.07 -21.71 15.83
CA SER A 102 -4.11 -22.67 16.94
C SER A 102 -2.88 -23.58 16.97
N GLN A 103 -2.17 -23.73 15.85
CA GLN A 103 -0.91 -24.47 15.72
C GLN A 103 0.36 -23.61 15.67
N TRP A 104 0.26 -22.27 15.69
CA TRP A 104 1.36 -21.35 15.33
C TRP A 104 1.52 -20.15 16.29
N THR A 105 1.19 -20.29 17.57
CA THR A 105 1.40 -19.23 18.56
C THR A 105 2.87 -18.77 18.58
N GLY A 106 3.13 -17.55 18.13
CA GLY A 106 4.46 -16.90 18.16
C GLY A 106 5.13 -16.70 16.81
N ASN A 107 4.56 -17.18 15.71
CA ASN A 107 5.16 -17.04 14.38
C ASN A 107 4.62 -15.82 13.61
N LYS A 108 5.53 -15.19 12.87
CA LYS A 108 5.31 -13.99 12.06
C LYS A 108 4.56 -14.36 10.78
N ILE A 109 3.46 -13.68 10.49
CA ILE A 109 2.76 -13.77 9.20
C ILE A 109 3.28 -12.65 8.31
N ASN A 110 3.65 -12.97 7.07
CA ASN A 110 4.09 -12.01 6.07
C ASN A 110 2.94 -11.74 5.10
N TYR A 111 2.47 -10.50 5.04
CA TYR A 111 1.50 -10.06 4.04
C TYR A 111 2.23 -9.34 2.91
N SER A 112 2.27 -9.95 1.73
CA SER A 112 2.94 -9.38 0.55
C SER A 112 2.02 -8.43 -0.21
N PHE A 113 2.61 -7.33 -0.64
CA PHE A 113 2.01 -6.30 -1.49
C PHE A 113 3.01 -5.90 -2.57
N SER A 114 2.52 -5.17 -3.56
CA SER A 114 3.38 -4.47 -4.49
C SER A 114 2.90 -3.05 -4.73
N ALA A 115 3.83 -2.18 -5.08
CA ALA A 115 3.58 -0.80 -5.46
C ALA A 115 4.15 -0.57 -6.86
N GLN A 116 3.51 0.31 -7.63
CA GLN A 116 3.99 0.75 -8.93
C GLN A 116 3.64 2.22 -9.13
N LEU A 117 4.51 2.96 -9.84
CA LEU A 117 4.18 4.32 -10.27
C LEU A 117 3.08 4.30 -11.34
N PHE A 118 2.24 5.32 -11.32
CA PHE A 118 1.11 5.49 -12.23
C PHE A 118 1.09 6.92 -12.79
N ALA A 119 1.10 7.04 -14.11
CA ALA A 119 0.98 8.32 -14.78
C ALA A 119 -0.48 8.83 -14.76
N LEU A 120 -0.74 9.93 -14.07
CA LEU A 120 -2.06 10.57 -14.02
C LEU A 120 -2.31 11.45 -15.25
N ALA A 121 -3.52 12.01 -15.37
CA ALA A 121 -3.83 12.99 -16.39
C ALA A 121 -3.01 14.28 -16.20
N GLY A 122 -2.66 14.97 -17.29
CA GLY A 122 -1.94 16.26 -17.25
C GLY A 122 -0.44 16.19 -17.50
N ALA A 123 0.16 17.38 -17.63
CA ALA A 123 1.59 17.56 -17.92
C ALA A 123 2.44 17.13 -16.73
N LYS A 124 3.44 16.28 -16.95
CA LYS A 124 4.31 15.79 -15.89
C LYS A 124 5.27 16.90 -15.45
N VAL A 125 5.28 17.18 -14.16
CA VAL A 125 6.25 18.11 -13.55
C VAL A 125 7.28 17.26 -12.81
N PRO A 126 8.58 17.38 -13.12
CA PRO A 126 9.62 16.68 -12.39
C PRO A 126 9.68 17.13 -10.93
N GLY A 127 9.93 16.17 -10.03
CA GLY A 127 10.08 16.43 -8.61
C GLY A 127 10.23 15.13 -7.84
N VAL A 128 10.22 15.23 -6.51
CA VAL A 128 10.27 14.09 -5.60
C VAL A 128 8.91 13.37 -5.61
N ILE A 129 8.95 12.04 -5.57
CA ILE A 129 7.79 11.20 -5.31
C ILE A 129 7.97 10.61 -3.91
N ASP A 130 7.24 11.16 -2.95
CA ASP A 130 7.26 10.75 -1.55
C ASP A 130 5.81 10.80 -1.03
N ILE A 131 5.17 9.63 -1.03
CA ILE A 131 3.73 9.48 -0.81
C ILE A 131 3.51 8.73 0.51
N PRO A 132 3.18 9.45 1.60
CA PRO A 132 2.90 8.81 2.88
C PRO A 132 1.56 8.06 2.80
N VAL A 133 1.58 6.75 3.06
CA VAL A 133 0.37 5.92 3.11
C VAL A 133 0.24 5.26 4.48
N THR A 134 -0.92 5.40 5.10
CA THR A 134 -1.25 4.73 6.37
C THR A 134 -1.94 3.41 6.09
N PHE A 135 -1.44 2.31 6.64
CA PHE A 135 -2.18 1.05 6.64
C PHE A 135 -2.87 0.83 7.99
N ILE A 136 -4.07 0.26 7.97
CA ILE A 136 -4.94 0.11 9.14
C ILE A 136 -5.32 -1.36 9.28
N PHE A 137 -4.94 -1.97 10.39
CA PHE A 137 -5.38 -3.32 10.76
C PHE A 137 -6.69 -3.24 11.53
N SER A 138 -7.72 -3.90 11.02
CA SER A 138 -9.02 -4.05 11.68
C SER A 138 -9.25 -5.49 12.08
N TYR A 139 -9.76 -5.71 13.30
CA TYR A 139 -10.01 -7.04 13.85
C TYR A 139 -11.52 -7.30 13.95
N ASP A 140 -11.98 -8.43 13.43
CA ASP A 140 -13.32 -8.92 13.72
C ASP A 140 -13.24 -9.87 14.93
N ASN A 141 -13.92 -9.48 16.01
CA ASN A 141 -13.96 -10.24 17.28
C ASN A 141 -15.20 -11.14 17.38
N ARG A 142 -15.91 -11.41 16.27
CA ARG A 142 -17.02 -12.36 16.27
C ARG A 142 -16.50 -13.79 16.45
N PHE A 143 -16.43 -14.22 17.71
CA PHE A 143 -16.36 -15.61 18.16
C PHE A 143 -17.69 -16.03 18.75
#